data_AF-A0A3D4GS34-F1
#
_entry.id   AF-A0A3D4GS34-F1
#
_cell.length_a   1.000
_cell.length_b   1.000
_cell.length_c   1.000
_cell.angle_alpha   90.00
_cell.angle_beta   90.00
_cell.angle_gamma   90.00
#
_symmetry.space_group_name_H-M   'P 1'
#
loop_
_entity.id
_entity.type
_entity.pdbx_description
1 polymer ?
#
loop_
_entity_poly.entity_id
_entity_poly.type
_entity_poly.pdbx_seq_one_letter_code
_entity_poly.pdbx_strand_id
1 'polypeptide(L)' 'MWQCGRFPDDEALWSQLLGDSANIKPVKGGAALSFNLNESAELSAFKQAVKETLVRQEWLDDLLSEDMDQ' A
#
# COMPACT_ATOMS: atom_id res chain seq x y z
N MET A 1 -6.99 3.69 3.62
CA MET A 1 -6.01 2.88 4.37
C MET A 1 -5.85 1.55 3.64
N TRP A 2 -4.67 1.29 3.07
CA TRP A 2 -4.33 -0.03 2.51
C TRP A 2 -3.85 -0.93 3.66
N GLN A 3 -4.39 -2.15 3.77
CA GLN A 3 -4.18 -2.99 4.96
C GLN A 3 -3.57 -4.37 4.67
N CYS A 4 -3.43 -4.77 3.41
CA CYS A 4 -2.95 -6.09 3.05
C CYS A 4 -1.50 -5.99 2.55
N GLY A 5 -0.55 -6.17 3.48
CA GLY A 5 0.85 -6.44 3.17
C GLY A 5 1.67 -5.26 2.65
N ARG A 6 2.99 -5.44 2.75
CA ARG A 6 4.00 -4.65 2.03
C ARG A 6 4.50 -5.48 0.84
N PHE A 7 5.05 -4.83 -0.16
CA PHE A 7 5.85 -5.47 -1.21
C PHE A 7 7.09 -4.60 -1.47
N PRO A 8 8.16 -5.13 -2.08
CA PRO A 8 9.33 -4.33 -2.40
C PRO A 8 8.95 -3.06 -3.17
N ASP A 9 9.49 -1.92 -2.74
CA ASP A 9 9.28 -0.59 -3.35
C ASP A 9 7.84 -0.07 -3.35
N ASP A 10 6.95 -0.62 -2.51
CA ASP A 10 5.55 -0.19 -2.45
C ASP A 10 5.38 1.31 -2.15
N GLU A 11 6.19 1.87 -1.26
CA GLU A 11 6.17 3.29 -0.92
C GLU A 11 6.54 4.18 -2.11
N ALA A 12 7.56 3.80 -2.88
CA ALA A 12 7.97 4.52 -4.09
C ALA A 12 6.89 4.42 -5.19
N LEU A 13 6.31 3.24 -5.36
CA LEU A 13 5.22 3.01 -6.31
C LEU A 13 4.00 3.91 -5.98
N TRP A 14 3.58 3.93 -4.72
CA TRP A 14 2.46 4.78 -4.31
C TRP A 14 2.82 6.26 -4.43
N SER A 15 4.05 6.65 -4.10
CA SER A 15 4.49 8.04 -4.21
C SER A 15 4.49 8.53 -5.66
N GLN A 16 4.86 7.67 -6.60
CA GLN A 16 4.80 7.99 -8.03
C GLN A 16 3.37 8.05 -8.57
N LEU A 17 2.49 7.15 -8.11
CA LEU A 17 1.11 7.05 -8.61
C LEU A 17 0.18 8.11 -8.03
N LEU A 18 0.34 8.44 -6.75
CA LEU A 18 -0.58 9.31 -6.01
C LEU A 18 0.00 10.69 -5.75
N GLY A 19 1.32 10.88 -5.90
CA GLY A 19 1.98 12.16 -5.65
C GLY A 19 2.04 12.56 -4.18
N ASP A 20 2.50 13.79 -3.93
CA ASP A 20 2.78 14.31 -2.59
C ASP A 20 1.50 14.55 -1.76
N SER A 21 0.37 14.78 -2.41
CA SER A 21 -0.95 14.98 -1.79
C SER A 21 -1.44 13.76 -1.00
N ALA A 22 -0.94 12.58 -1.34
CA ALA A 22 -1.37 11.33 -0.73
C ALA A 22 -0.84 11.10 0.68
N ASN A 23 0.16 11.86 1.15
CA ASN A 23 0.75 11.74 2.48
C ASN A 23 1.06 10.27 2.87
N ILE A 24 1.79 9.60 1.97
CA ILE A 24 2.12 8.19 2.13
C ILE A 24 3.09 8.04 3.29
N LYS A 25 2.76 7.14 4.21
CA LYS A 25 3.61 6.85 5.34
C LYS A 25 3.47 5.41 5.81
N PRO A 26 4.56 4.80 6.30
CA PRO A 26 4.48 3.55 7.03
C PRO A 26 3.66 3.69 8.31
N VAL A 27 2.83 2.69 8.57
CA VAL A 27 2.03 2.53 9.78
C VAL A 27 2.19 1.11 10.31
N LYS A 28 1.67 0.83 11.52
CA LYS A 28 1.79 -0.48 12.18
C LYS A 28 3.25 -0.99 12.24
N GLY A 29 4.16 -0.14 12.69
CA GLY A 29 5.59 -0.49 12.76
C GLY A 29 6.27 -0.73 11.39
N GLY A 30 5.66 -0.26 10.30
CA GLY A 30 6.16 -0.48 8.93
C GLY A 30 5.48 -1.63 8.19
N ALA A 31 4.60 -2.39 8.85
CA ALA A 31 3.89 -3.52 8.23
C ALA A 31 2.80 -3.12 7.23
N ALA A 32 2.44 -1.84 7.16
CA ALA A 32 1.47 -1.34 6.18
C ALA A 32 1.77 0.12 5.79
N LEU A 33 1.16 0.56 4.69
CA LEU A 33 1.16 1.96 4.27
C LEU A 33 -0.20 2.61 4.49
N SER A 34 -0.18 3.84 4.99
CA SER A 34 -1.35 4.72 5.04
C SER A 34 -1.15 5.87 4.08
N PHE A 35 -2.17 6.16 3.31
CA PHE A 35 -2.24 7.31 2.41
C PHE A 35 -3.69 7.75 2.22
N ASN A 36 -3.85 8.99 1.78
CA ASN A 36 -5.12 9.63 1.48
C ASN A 36 -5.31 9.69 -0.04
N LEU A 37 -6.56 9.57 -0.47
CA LEU A 37 -6.97 9.76 -1.86
C LEU A 37 -7.90 10.98 -1.85
N ASN A 38 -7.33 12.14 -2.13
CA ASN A 38 -8.01 13.43 -2.09
C ASN A 38 -8.59 13.79 -3.46
N GLU A 39 -8.03 13.24 -4.53
CA GLU A 39 -8.45 13.49 -5.91
C GLU A 39 -9.10 12.27 -6.57
N SER A 40 -10.04 12.51 -7.48
CA SER A 40 -10.68 11.45 -8.27
C SER A 40 -9.69 10.71 -9.19
N ALA A 41 -8.64 11.40 -9.64
CA ALA A 41 -7.55 10.84 -10.42
C ALA A 41 -6.74 9.83 -9.59
N GLU A 42 -6.37 10.18 -8.35
CA GLU A 42 -5.68 9.29 -7.40
C GLU A 42 -6.50 8.02 -7.11
N LEU A 43 -7.80 8.17 -6.90
CA LEU A 43 -8.69 7.01 -6.70
C LEU A 43 -8.74 6.09 -7.94
N SER A 44 -8.70 6.67 -9.14
CA SER A 44 -8.71 5.91 -10.39
C SER A 44 -7.38 5.17 -10.59
N ALA A 45 -6.26 5.86 -10.38
CA ALA A 45 -4.92 5.28 -10.42
C ALA A 45 -4.76 4.15 -9.40
N PHE A 46 -5.23 4.36 -8.16
CA PHE A 46 -5.25 3.33 -7.12
C PHE A 46 -6.03 2.08 -7.56
N LYS A 47 -7.25 2.26 -8.07
CA LYS A 47 -8.08 1.13 -8.53
C LYS A 47 -7.43 0.37 -9.67
N GLN A 48 -6.76 1.07 -10.59
CA GLN A 48 -6.05 0.44 -11.70
C GLN A 48 -4.85 -0.36 -11.20
N ALA A 49 -4.01 0.24 -10.34
CA ALA A 49 -2.85 -0.40 -9.77
C ALA A 49 -3.23 -1.69 -9.02
N VAL A 50 -4.30 -1.66 -8.21
CA VAL A 50 -4.80 -2.84 -7.48
C VAL A 50 -5.23 -3.97 -8.41
N LYS A 51 -5.88 -3.64 -9.54
CA LYS A 51 -6.40 -4.65 -10.48
C LYS A 51 -5.35 -5.23 -11.42
N GLU A 52 -4.35 -4.44 -11.80
CA GLU A 52 -3.43 -4.80 -12.87
C GLU A 52 -2.01 -5.04 -12.35
N THR A 53 -1.49 -4.08 -11.59
CA THR A 53 -0.10 -4.08 -11.12
C THR A 53 0.09 -5.02 -9.94
N LEU A 54 -0.77 -4.93 -8.93
CA LEU A 54 -0.58 -5.63 -7.66
C LEU A 54 -0.97 -7.11 -7.69
N VAL A 55 -1.75 -7.54 -8.69
CA VAL A 55 -2.07 -8.95 -8.93
C VAL A 55 -0.82 -9.77 -9.29
N ARG A 56 0.21 -9.10 -9.82
CA ARG A 56 1.46 -9.74 -10.26
C ARG A 56 2.60 -9.55 -9.27
N GLN A 57 2.39 -8.79 -8.20
CA GLN A 57 3.43 -8.51 -7.22
C GLN A 57 3.58 -9.66 -6.25
N GLU A 58 4.84 -9.95 -5.92
CA GLU A 58 5.19 -10.84 -4.82
C GLU A 58 5.10 -10.01 -3.53
N TRP A 59 4.17 -10.40 -2.68
CA TRP A 59 3.96 -9.75 -1.40
C TRP A 59 5.00 -10.26 -0.41
N LEU A 60 5.43 -9.38 0.50
CA LEU A 60 6.23 -9.81 1.64
C LEU A 60 5.31 -10.63 2.53
N ASP A 61 5.35 -11.96 2.36
CA ASP A 61 4.61 -12.91 3.18
C ASP A 61 5.00 -12.71 4.65
N ASP A 62 3.99 -12.45 5.48
CA ASP A 62 4.00 -12.42 6.94
C ASP A 62 5.14 -11.65 7.64
N LEU A 63 4.91 -10.35 7.82
CA LEU A 63 5.24 -9.66 9.07
C LEU A 63 4.03 -9.60 10.04
N LEU A 64 3.03 -10.47 9.84
CA LEU A 64 1.84 -10.61 10.69
C LEU A 64 1.69 -12.04 11.27
N SER A 65 2.77 -12.81 11.35
CA SER A 65 2.78 -14.13 12.02
C SER A 65 3.13 -14.10 13.51
N GLU A 66 3.09 -12.93 14.17
CA GLU A 66 3.28 -12.86 15.63
C GLU A 66 2.03 -12.23 16.29
N ASP A 67 1.40 -13.02 17.18
CA ASP A 67 0.28 -12.70 18.09
C ASP A 67 -1.18 -12.86 17.59
N MET A 68 -1.54 -14.04 17.06
CA MET A 68 -2.89 -14.61 17.29
C MET A 68 -2.82 -16.06 17.81
N ASP A 69 -1.92 -16.31 18.76
CA ASP A 69 -2.05 -17.42 19.71
C ASP A 69 -2.26 -16.85 21.12
N GLN A 70 -3.52 -16.72 21.53
CA GLN A 70 -3.95 -17.05 22.89
C GLN A 70 -5.47 -17.26 22.99
#